data_AF-A0AAD5WLH0-F1
#
_entry.id   AF-A0AAD5WLH0-F1
#
_cell.length_a   1.000
_cell.length_b   1.000
_cell.length_c   1.000
_cell.angle_alpha   90.00
_cell.angle_beta   90.00
_cell.angle_gamma   90.00
#
_symmetry.space_group_name_H-M   'P 1'
#
loop_
_entity.id
_entity.type
_entity.pdbx_description
1 polymer ?
#
loop_
_entity_poly.entity_id
_entity_poly.type
_entity_poly.pdbx_seq_one_letter_code
_entity_poly.pdbx_strand_id
1 'polypeptide(L)'
;MDGLWRRLDVSVMDMARYVIPTVAVSAIYSAFRSYYYTNTPASVSIRTVDEAIKLLNANVDTQEALRFLQEHRPGDNSYLQSLCPRALGVLALRGSELCKHVPVNTFERDDDDLTFSKLLAKLSIGNEWDSRLAWINRVACPEEDLACSDEWFTRRPSQVWRLLQLLRFLFLKTESPFNPSMIGGEILPGPTYANAIFTSEWLPLLASLVNHGISLEERLLSHKICQNALNTLGVVNYQLRSDIYELFLPDKEPVVDLILIHGLCGSVAYTWRQKDHASNIVSDCWPKDWLHLDISDPMRILGLDYPSYIMQFTGAIESLQVRADRFKHQLDAAGVGKRPVIFICHSMGGLLAKQLLLDLPELAKKTVGLLFIATPHRGSPIASWGYPIFHPTADVLFLLEENPLNRKLNEEFSSISDKIPVIVSMAETKESDLIGRAKGLIVPTQSAVFEKGAVYHIEEVHHNVCKPSERTSPSYGVVLNFIRDSIHAAKKMKYKNKGN
;
A
#
# COMPACT_ATOMS: atom_id res chain seq x y z
N MET A 1 11.67 64.76 -16.43
CA MET A 1 11.05 63.91 -17.46
C MET A 1 11.98 62.74 -17.76
N ASP A 2 12.67 62.19 -16.76
CA ASP A 2 12.25 60.97 -16.07
C ASP A 2 10.75 60.75 -15.93
N GLY A 3 10.30 59.57 -16.39
CA GLY A 3 8.94 59.07 -16.22
C GLY A 3 8.21 58.75 -17.53
N LEU A 4 8.63 57.71 -18.27
CA LEU A 4 7.71 56.87 -19.07
C LEU A 4 8.32 55.57 -19.66
N TRP A 5 9.38 55.00 -19.09
CA TRP A 5 9.96 53.72 -19.57
C TRP A 5 10.01 52.61 -18.51
N ARG A 6 9.23 52.74 -17.43
CA ARG A 6 8.97 51.66 -16.47
C ARG A 6 7.47 51.45 -16.35
N ARG A 7 6.91 50.64 -17.24
CA ARG A 7 5.74 49.75 -17.03
C ARG A 7 5.31 49.21 -18.40
N LEU A 8 5.14 47.89 -18.46
CA LEU A 8 4.53 47.11 -19.53
C LEU A 8 5.44 46.75 -20.71
N ASP A 9 6.22 45.68 -20.56
CA ASP A 9 6.14 44.55 -21.50
C ASP A 9 6.76 43.25 -20.97
N VAL A 10 6.42 42.90 -19.73
CA VAL A 10 6.65 41.54 -19.16
C VAL A 10 5.49 40.59 -19.50
N SER A 11 4.54 41.03 -20.33
CA SER A 11 3.28 40.32 -20.60
C SER A 11 3.38 39.21 -21.67
N VAL A 12 4.40 39.22 -22.53
CA VAL A 12 4.45 38.29 -23.69
C VAL A 12 5.24 37.01 -23.40
N MET A 13 6.18 37.02 -22.43
CA MET A 13 6.91 35.80 -22.02
C MET A 13 6.23 35.02 -20.89
N ASP A 14 5.39 35.65 -20.06
CA ASP A 14 4.64 34.96 -19.00
C ASP A 14 3.32 34.34 -19.48
N MET A 15 2.79 34.74 -20.64
CA MET A 15 1.63 34.08 -21.26
C MET A 15 1.95 32.81 -22.05
N ALA A 16 3.22 32.55 -22.38
CA ALA A 16 3.63 31.34 -23.10
C ALA A 16 3.69 30.07 -22.22
N ARG A 17 3.53 30.20 -20.89
CA ARG A 17 3.49 29.07 -19.95
C ARG A 17 2.10 28.44 -19.78
N TYR A 18 1.06 29.01 -20.39
CA TYR A 18 -0.33 28.61 -20.18
C TYR A 18 -1.14 28.34 -21.44
N VAL A 19 -0.53 27.94 -22.58
CA VAL A 19 -1.28 27.27 -23.66
C VAL A 19 -0.34 26.33 -24.43
N ILE A 20 0.00 25.19 -23.85
CA ILE A 20 0.39 24.01 -24.63
C ILE A 20 -0.68 22.96 -24.33
N PRO A 21 -1.52 22.56 -25.30
CA PRO A 21 -2.47 21.48 -25.08
C PRO A 21 -1.70 20.25 -24.59
N THR A 22 -2.18 19.61 -23.53
CA THR A 22 -1.62 18.41 -22.89
C THR A 22 -1.21 17.31 -23.91
N VAL A 23 -1.84 17.33 -25.09
CA VAL A 23 -1.55 16.49 -26.26
C VAL A 23 -0.15 16.73 -26.84
N ALA A 24 0.32 17.97 -26.94
CA ALA A 24 1.61 18.30 -27.53
C ALA A 24 2.79 17.90 -26.63
N VAL A 25 2.65 18.01 -25.30
CA VAL A 25 3.65 17.50 -24.35
C VAL A 25 3.70 15.97 -24.38
N SER A 26 2.55 15.29 -24.48
CA SER A 26 2.49 13.83 -24.59
C SER A 26 3.07 13.33 -25.92
N ALA A 27 2.86 14.07 -27.01
CA ALA A 27 3.44 13.77 -28.32
C ALA A 27 4.96 14.00 -28.36
N ILE A 28 5.46 15.11 -27.78
CA ILE A 28 6.89 15.39 -27.68
C ILE A 28 7.56 14.38 -26.74
N TYR A 29 6.93 14.01 -25.62
CA TYR A 29 7.43 12.98 -24.72
C TYR A 29 7.45 11.60 -25.36
N SER A 30 6.44 11.25 -26.16
CA SER A 30 6.43 10.00 -26.94
C SER A 30 7.50 9.97 -28.03
N ALA A 31 7.72 11.09 -28.74
CA ALA A 31 8.78 11.22 -29.73
C ALA A 31 10.17 11.14 -29.06
N PHE A 32 10.35 11.77 -27.90
CA PHE A 32 11.58 11.71 -27.11
C PHE A 32 11.85 10.30 -26.58
N ARG A 33 10.80 9.59 -26.12
CA ARG A 33 10.87 8.19 -25.67
C ARG A 33 11.23 7.25 -26.82
N SER A 34 10.72 7.52 -28.03
CA SER A 34 11.06 6.76 -29.23
C SER A 34 12.51 6.98 -29.70
N TYR A 35 13.10 8.14 -29.41
CA TYR A 35 14.46 8.48 -29.88
C TYR A 35 15.57 7.98 -28.93
N TYR A 36 15.30 7.91 -27.62
CA TYR A 36 16.32 7.55 -26.61
C TYR A 36 16.27 6.10 -26.11
N TYR A 37 15.20 5.34 -26.37
CA TYR A 37 15.12 3.91 -26.07
C TYR A 37 15.40 3.06 -27.31
N THR A 38 16.63 3.08 -27.81
CA THR A 38 17.12 2.06 -28.74
C THR A 38 17.93 1.02 -27.98
N ASN A 39 17.43 -0.22 -28.02
CA ASN A 39 18.02 -1.51 -27.59
C ASN A 39 17.29 -2.19 -26.43
N THR A 40 16.07 -2.66 -26.71
CA THR A 40 15.50 -3.87 -26.11
C THR A 40 15.83 -5.07 -27.00
N PRO A 41 16.07 -6.28 -26.45
CA PRO A 41 16.20 -7.50 -27.26
C PRO A 41 14.91 -7.69 -28.06
N ALA A 42 15.04 -8.10 -29.33
CA ALA A 42 13.98 -8.17 -30.34
C ALA A 42 12.55 -8.35 -29.78
N SER A 43 11.76 -7.29 -29.82
CA SER A 43 10.31 -7.36 -29.63
C SER A 43 9.74 -8.34 -30.66
N VAL A 44 9.08 -9.41 -30.21
CA VAL A 44 8.24 -10.20 -31.10
C VAL A 44 7.16 -9.26 -31.62
N SER A 45 7.24 -8.89 -32.90
CA SER A 45 6.20 -8.10 -33.56
C SER A 45 4.97 -8.99 -33.63
N ILE A 46 4.05 -8.83 -32.68
CA ILE A 46 2.74 -9.49 -32.70
C ILE A 46 1.98 -8.90 -33.89
N ARG A 47 1.52 -9.76 -34.82
CA ARG A 47 0.88 -9.32 -36.07
C ARG A 47 -0.61 -9.64 -36.13
N THR A 48 -1.07 -10.57 -35.30
CA THR A 48 -2.44 -11.09 -35.36
C THR A 48 -3.05 -11.26 -33.98
N VAL A 49 -4.38 -11.21 -33.90
CA VAL A 49 -5.15 -11.47 -32.67
C VAL A 49 -4.89 -12.89 -32.16
N ASP A 50 -4.82 -13.88 -33.04
CA ASP A 50 -4.53 -15.27 -32.69
C ASP A 50 -3.14 -15.45 -32.05
N GLU A 51 -2.14 -14.71 -32.55
CA GLU A 51 -0.79 -14.71 -31.97
C GLU A 51 -0.80 -14.10 -30.56
N ALA A 52 -1.50 -12.97 -30.37
CA ALA A 52 -1.66 -12.37 -29.06
C ALA A 52 -2.36 -13.31 -28.05
N ILE A 53 -3.41 -14.02 -28.48
CA ILE A 53 -4.13 -14.99 -27.64
C ILE A 53 -3.23 -16.17 -27.26
N LYS A 54 -2.47 -16.71 -28.22
CA LYS A 54 -1.52 -17.81 -27.95
C LYS A 54 -0.48 -17.39 -26.91
N LEU A 55 0.07 -16.17 -27.04
CA LEU A 55 1.02 -15.61 -26.08
C LEU A 55 0.40 -15.44 -24.69
N LEU A 56 -0.81 -14.87 -24.60
CA LEU A 56 -1.53 -14.72 -23.33
C LEU A 56 -1.80 -16.07 -22.66
N ASN A 57 -2.32 -17.06 -23.41
CA ASN A 57 -2.62 -18.39 -22.89
C ASN A 57 -1.36 -19.16 -22.48
N ALA A 58 -0.24 -18.93 -23.16
CA ALA A 58 1.06 -19.47 -22.81
C ALA A 58 1.73 -18.75 -21.62
N ASN A 59 1.17 -17.63 -21.16
CA ASN A 59 1.78 -16.72 -20.20
C ASN A 59 3.16 -16.19 -20.64
N VAL A 60 3.30 -15.89 -21.94
CA VAL A 60 4.52 -15.36 -22.56
C VAL A 60 4.22 -13.98 -23.12
N ASP A 61 5.08 -12.99 -22.88
CA ASP A 61 4.95 -11.61 -23.39
C ASP A 61 3.55 -11.01 -23.23
N THR A 62 2.90 -11.33 -22.10
CA THR A 62 1.49 -11.06 -21.87
C THR A 62 1.13 -9.58 -21.90
N GLN A 63 2.10 -8.68 -21.66
CA GLN A 63 1.92 -7.23 -21.77
C GLN A 63 1.82 -6.77 -23.21
N GLU A 64 2.76 -7.19 -24.05
CA GLU A 64 2.76 -6.83 -25.46
C GLU A 64 1.53 -7.39 -26.16
N ALA A 65 1.16 -8.63 -25.82
CA ALA A 65 -0.06 -9.26 -26.31
C ALA A 65 -1.33 -8.50 -25.88
N LEU A 66 -1.41 -8.07 -24.61
CA LEU A 66 -2.54 -7.27 -24.13
C LEU A 66 -2.61 -5.91 -24.82
N ARG A 67 -1.46 -5.24 -24.97
CA ARG A 67 -1.35 -3.95 -25.63
C ARG A 67 -1.80 -4.05 -27.09
N PHE A 68 -1.35 -5.07 -27.80
CA PHE A 68 -1.76 -5.36 -29.17
C PHE A 68 -3.30 -5.48 -29.29
N LEU A 69 -3.93 -6.26 -28.40
CA LEU A 69 -5.39 -6.43 -28.38
C LEU A 69 -6.14 -5.12 -28.06
N GLN A 70 -5.61 -4.31 -27.14
CA GLN A 70 -6.22 -3.03 -26.77
C GLN A 70 -6.10 -1.96 -27.85
N GLU A 71 -5.03 -1.98 -28.66
CA GLU A 71 -4.80 -1.05 -29.76
C GLU A 71 -5.58 -1.44 -31.02
N HIS A 72 -5.67 -2.74 -31.34
CA HIS A 72 -6.33 -3.22 -32.56
C HIS A 72 -7.84 -3.42 -32.44
N ARG A 73 -8.40 -3.44 -31.21
CA ARG A 73 -9.84 -3.60 -30.86
C ARG A 73 -10.67 -4.24 -31.99
N PRO A 74 -10.57 -5.56 -32.21
CA PRO A 74 -11.35 -6.22 -33.24
C PRO A 74 -12.84 -5.92 -33.01
N GLY A 75 -13.58 -5.58 -34.08
CA GLY A 75 -15.01 -5.27 -33.97
C GLY A 75 -15.87 -6.44 -33.47
N ASP A 76 -15.31 -7.65 -33.45
CA ASP A 76 -15.88 -8.86 -32.88
C ASP A 76 -15.06 -9.28 -31.64
N ASN A 77 -15.74 -9.50 -30.51
CA ASN A 77 -15.15 -9.94 -29.24
C ASN A 77 -15.17 -11.47 -29.04
N SER A 78 -15.61 -12.24 -30.05
CA SER A 78 -15.68 -13.71 -30.00
C SER A 78 -14.36 -14.37 -29.60
N TYR A 79 -13.24 -13.77 -30.00
CA TYR A 79 -11.89 -14.24 -29.69
C TYR A 79 -11.60 -14.32 -28.18
N LEU A 80 -12.27 -13.53 -27.35
CA LEU A 80 -12.09 -13.54 -25.88
C LEU A 80 -12.52 -14.87 -25.24
N GLN A 81 -13.41 -15.64 -25.89
CA GLN A 81 -13.83 -16.98 -25.43
C GLN A 81 -12.69 -18.00 -25.46
N SER A 82 -11.66 -17.75 -26.26
CA SER A 82 -10.49 -18.64 -26.38
C SER A 82 -9.44 -18.40 -25.29
N LEU A 83 -9.60 -17.38 -24.45
CA LEU A 83 -8.67 -17.10 -23.35
C LEU A 83 -8.92 -18.06 -22.19
N CYS A 84 -7.85 -18.70 -21.71
CA CYS A 84 -7.92 -19.56 -20.54
C CYS A 84 -8.01 -18.71 -19.25
N PRO A 85 -8.42 -19.29 -18.10
CA PRO A 85 -8.54 -18.55 -16.84
C PRO A 85 -7.26 -17.82 -16.42
N ARG A 86 -6.09 -18.36 -16.77
CA ARG A 86 -4.79 -17.72 -16.52
C ARG A 86 -4.66 -16.40 -17.29
N ALA A 87 -5.00 -16.41 -18.58
CA ALA A 87 -4.98 -15.22 -19.42
C ALA A 87 -6.03 -14.20 -18.96
N LEU A 88 -7.24 -14.64 -18.64
CA LEU A 88 -8.30 -13.79 -18.09
C LEU A 88 -7.89 -13.13 -16.77
N GLY A 89 -7.22 -13.86 -15.89
CA GLY A 89 -6.67 -13.31 -14.66
C GLY A 89 -5.59 -12.25 -14.90
N VAL A 90 -4.73 -12.42 -15.92
CA VAL A 90 -3.73 -11.40 -16.30
C VAL A 90 -4.41 -10.13 -16.82
N LEU A 91 -5.50 -10.27 -17.58
CA LEU A 91 -6.33 -9.15 -18.01
C LEU A 91 -6.95 -8.43 -16.81
N ALA A 92 -7.51 -9.16 -15.85
CA ALA A 92 -8.16 -8.60 -14.67
C ALA A 92 -7.16 -7.92 -13.71
N LEU A 93 -5.98 -8.51 -13.51
CA LEU A 93 -4.91 -7.92 -12.69
C LEU A 93 -4.46 -6.55 -13.22
N ARG A 94 -4.58 -6.31 -14.52
CA ARG A 94 -4.25 -5.01 -15.16
C ARG A 94 -5.45 -4.09 -15.32
N GLY A 95 -6.61 -4.51 -14.81
CA GLY A 95 -7.89 -3.83 -14.98
C GLY A 95 -8.25 -3.57 -16.43
N SER A 96 -8.06 -4.57 -17.30
CA SER A 96 -8.38 -4.47 -18.73
C SER A 96 -9.89 -4.38 -18.94
N GLU A 97 -10.31 -3.37 -19.71
CA GLU A 97 -11.70 -3.19 -20.15
C GLU A 97 -12.23 -4.35 -20.99
N LEU A 98 -11.35 -5.15 -21.61
CA LEU A 98 -11.72 -6.36 -22.35
C LEU A 98 -12.48 -7.36 -21.47
N CYS A 99 -12.24 -7.38 -20.15
CA CYS A 99 -12.95 -8.26 -19.21
C CYS A 99 -14.47 -8.05 -19.22
N LYS A 100 -14.96 -6.86 -19.60
CA LYS A 100 -16.40 -6.56 -19.70
C LYS A 100 -17.09 -7.31 -20.85
N HIS A 101 -16.32 -7.77 -21.82
CA HIS A 101 -16.81 -8.46 -23.01
C HIS A 101 -16.54 -9.96 -22.99
N VAL A 102 -15.87 -10.47 -21.95
CA VAL A 102 -15.63 -11.90 -21.76
C VAL A 102 -16.95 -12.57 -21.35
N PRO A 103 -17.41 -13.60 -22.05
CA PRO A 103 -18.54 -14.40 -21.59
C PRO A 103 -18.16 -15.11 -20.29
N VAL A 104 -18.95 -14.88 -19.24
CA VAL A 104 -18.73 -15.44 -17.91
C VAL A 104 -19.93 -16.28 -17.49
N ASN A 105 -19.68 -17.22 -16.60
CA ASN A 105 -20.73 -17.95 -15.91
C ASN A 105 -21.45 -16.97 -14.99
N THR A 106 -22.66 -16.58 -15.39
CA THR A 106 -23.63 -15.93 -14.51
C THR A 106 -24.22 -17.02 -13.63
N PHE A 107 -24.16 -16.83 -12.31
CA PHE A 107 -24.93 -17.70 -11.44
C PHE A 107 -26.39 -17.28 -11.57
N GLU A 108 -27.26 -18.22 -11.93
CA GLU A 108 -28.71 -18.00 -11.81
C GLU A 108 -28.96 -17.64 -10.35
N ARG A 109 -29.36 -16.38 -10.12
CA ARG A 109 -29.97 -16.01 -8.87
C ARG A 109 -31.29 -16.76 -8.85
N ASP A 110 -31.39 -17.79 -8.03
CA ASP A 110 -32.65 -18.50 -7.82
C ASP A 110 -33.75 -17.45 -7.54
N ASP A 111 -34.94 -17.63 -8.09
CA ASP A 111 -36.09 -16.81 -7.65
C ASP A 111 -36.39 -17.05 -6.15
N ASP A 112 -35.89 -18.14 -5.57
CA ASP A 112 -35.85 -18.39 -4.12
C ASP A 112 -34.62 -17.76 -3.40
N ASP A 113 -33.63 -17.28 -4.14
CA ASP A 113 -32.61 -16.32 -3.71
C ASP A 113 -33.16 -14.87 -3.69
N LEU A 114 -34.49 -14.68 -3.84
CA LEU A 114 -35.18 -13.55 -3.23
C LEU A 114 -35.10 -13.76 -1.71
N THR A 115 -34.22 -13.13 -0.96
CA THR A 115 -33.31 -12.01 -1.09
C THR A 115 -32.38 -12.26 0.09
N PHE A 116 -31.10 -11.91 0.07
CA PHE A 116 -30.34 -11.87 1.33
C PHE A 116 -31.16 -11.15 2.43
N SER A 117 -31.89 -10.09 2.05
CA SER A 117 -32.89 -9.38 2.86
C SER A 117 -34.15 -10.17 3.27
N LYS A 118 -34.61 -11.20 2.54
CA LYS A 118 -35.74 -12.08 2.92
C LYS A 118 -35.28 -13.29 3.73
N LEU A 119 -34.05 -13.78 3.53
CA LEU A 119 -33.37 -14.71 4.45
C LEU A 119 -33.11 -14.02 5.80
N LEU A 120 -32.66 -12.76 5.76
CA LEU A 120 -32.62 -11.85 6.92
C LEU A 120 -34.02 -11.53 7.48
N ALA A 121 -35.06 -11.40 6.66
CA ALA A 121 -36.43 -11.17 7.16
C ALA A 121 -37.10 -12.43 7.72
N LYS A 122 -36.72 -13.64 7.26
CA LYS A 122 -37.11 -14.93 7.86
C LYS A 122 -36.42 -15.14 9.22
N LEU A 123 -35.23 -14.55 9.43
CA LEU A 123 -34.70 -14.22 10.74
C LEU A 123 -35.51 -13.04 11.35
N SER A 124 -36.81 -13.24 11.57
CA SER A 124 -37.63 -12.26 12.29
C SER A 124 -37.24 -12.27 13.77
N ILE A 125 -36.27 -11.44 14.15
CA ILE A 125 -35.79 -11.31 15.54
C ILE A 125 -36.18 -9.95 16.13
N GLY A 126 -37.25 -9.37 15.59
CA GLY A 126 -37.90 -8.17 16.10
C GLY A 126 -36.95 -6.98 16.29
N ASN A 127 -37.38 -6.03 17.10
CA ASN A 127 -36.66 -4.77 17.37
C ASN A 127 -35.24 -4.97 17.94
N GLU A 128 -34.91 -6.19 18.40
CA GLU A 128 -33.58 -6.56 18.89
C GLU A 128 -32.55 -6.75 17.77
N TRP A 129 -32.96 -7.19 16.58
CA TRP A 129 -32.06 -7.35 15.42
C TRP A 129 -31.57 -6.02 14.89
N ASP A 130 -32.49 -5.09 14.62
CA ASP A 130 -32.16 -3.77 14.08
C ASP A 130 -31.33 -2.95 15.07
N SER A 131 -31.59 -3.10 16.37
CA SER A 131 -30.76 -2.46 17.41
C SER A 131 -29.37 -3.08 17.53
N ARG A 132 -29.19 -4.38 17.23
CA ARG A 132 -27.88 -5.06 17.22
C ARG A 132 -27.11 -4.81 15.92
N LEU A 133 -27.76 -4.82 14.76
CA LEU A 133 -27.16 -4.41 13.49
C LEU A 133 -26.80 -2.94 13.50
N ALA A 134 -27.66 -2.04 14.00
CA ALA A 134 -27.32 -0.64 14.21
C ALA A 134 -26.15 -0.50 15.20
N TRP A 135 -26.01 -1.39 16.17
CA TRP A 135 -24.85 -1.41 17.04
C TRP A 135 -23.55 -1.90 16.35
N ILE A 136 -23.65 -2.87 15.42
CA ILE A 136 -22.53 -3.36 14.60
C ILE A 136 -22.12 -2.31 13.54
N ASN A 137 -23.10 -1.67 12.89
CA ASN A 137 -22.98 -0.67 11.83
C ASN A 137 -22.94 0.78 12.33
N ARG A 138 -22.79 1.03 13.64
CA ARG A 138 -22.54 2.36 14.17
C ARG A 138 -21.22 2.86 13.58
N VAL A 139 -21.33 3.67 12.54
CA VAL A 139 -20.27 4.50 11.98
C VAL A 139 -19.73 5.30 13.16
N ALA A 140 -18.48 5.04 13.54
CA ALA A 140 -17.80 5.94 14.44
C ALA A 140 -17.68 7.29 13.72
N CYS A 141 -18.06 8.39 14.39
CA CYS A 141 -17.50 9.71 14.10
C CYS A 141 -15.99 9.51 13.79
N PRO A 142 -15.44 10.12 12.71
CA PRO A 142 -13.99 10.15 12.50
C PRO A 142 -13.31 10.56 13.82
N GLU A 143 -12.19 9.92 14.20
CA GLU A 143 -11.50 10.16 15.47
C GLU A 143 -11.06 11.63 15.68
N GLU A 144 -11.14 12.44 14.62
CA GLU A 144 -10.69 13.82 14.53
C GLU A 144 -11.81 14.85 14.77
N ASP A 145 -13.07 14.43 14.90
CA ASP A 145 -14.22 15.34 15.10
C ASP A 145 -14.61 15.49 16.59
N LEU A 146 -14.11 16.57 17.21
CA LEU A 146 -14.36 16.94 18.62
C LEU A 146 -15.78 17.49 18.89
N ALA A 147 -16.66 17.57 17.89
CA ALA A 147 -18.05 18.04 18.07
C ALA A 147 -19.03 16.94 18.53
N CYS A 148 -18.56 15.70 18.69
CA CYS A 148 -19.39 14.52 18.93
C CYS A 148 -19.69 14.38 20.45
N SER A 149 -20.96 14.20 20.85
CA SER A 149 -21.42 14.38 22.25
C SER A 149 -20.94 13.32 23.26
N ASP A 150 -20.77 13.75 24.53
CA ASP A 150 -20.08 13.04 25.63
C ASP A 150 -20.63 11.65 26.02
N GLU A 151 -21.82 11.26 25.58
CA GLU A 151 -22.39 9.94 25.91
C GLU A 151 -21.70 8.75 25.19
N TRP A 152 -20.88 9.02 24.16
CA TRP A 152 -20.35 7.99 23.25
C TRP A 152 -19.08 7.26 23.72
N PHE A 153 -18.45 7.71 24.81
CA PHE A 153 -17.19 7.13 25.31
C PHE A 153 -17.34 5.82 26.08
N THR A 154 -18.55 5.41 26.48
CA THR A 154 -18.69 4.37 27.50
C THR A 154 -18.76 2.92 27.02
N ARG A 155 -18.96 2.59 25.72
CA ARG A 155 -19.01 1.18 25.25
C ARG A 155 -18.62 1.01 23.78
N ARG A 156 -17.39 0.58 23.47
CA ARG A 156 -16.97 0.17 22.10
C ARG A 156 -16.29 -1.22 22.08
N PRO A 157 -16.91 -2.27 21.50
CA PRO A 157 -16.22 -3.55 21.33
C PRO A 157 -15.46 -3.70 20.01
N SER A 158 -14.38 -4.47 20.04
CA SER A 158 -13.50 -4.76 18.91
C SER A 158 -14.23 -5.44 17.74
N GLN A 159 -13.69 -5.32 16.52
CA GLN A 159 -14.24 -5.98 15.33
C GLN A 159 -14.33 -7.51 15.49
N VAL A 160 -13.36 -8.11 16.17
CA VAL A 160 -13.35 -9.53 16.54
C VAL A 160 -14.49 -9.85 17.53
N TRP A 161 -14.77 -8.96 18.49
CA TRP A 161 -15.89 -9.13 19.41
C TRP A 161 -17.25 -8.99 18.72
N ARG A 162 -17.36 -8.08 17.74
CA ARG A 162 -18.56 -7.93 16.90
C ARG A 162 -18.81 -9.18 16.06
N LEU A 163 -17.75 -9.72 15.43
CA LEU A 163 -17.82 -10.97 14.69
C LEU A 163 -18.16 -12.16 15.59
N LEU A 164 -17.54 -12.27 16.76
CA LEU A 164 -17.83 -13.32 17.74
C LEU A 164 -19.26 -13.25 18.28
N GLN A 165 -19.81 -12.05 18.51
CA GLN A 165 -21.22 -11.91 18.92
C GLN A 165 -22.18 -12.25 17.79
N LEU A 166 -21.87 -11.84 16.56
CA LEU A 166 -22.66 -12.21 15.38
C LEU A 166 -22.68 -13.74 15.20
N LEU A 167 -21.53 -14.40 15.29
CA LEU A 167 -21.40 -15.85 15.20
C LEU A 167 -22.09 -16.59 16.38
N ARG A 168 -21.97 -16.07 17.61
CA ARG A 168 -22.60 -16.66 18.81
C ARG A 168 -24.12 -16.53 18.79
N PHE A 169 -24.63 -15.44 18.22
CA PHE A 169 -26.06 -15.21 18.04
C PHE A 169 -26.64 -16.10 16.94
N LEU A 170 -25.91 -16.27 15.82
CA LEU A 170 -26.25 -17.25 14.79
C LEU A 170 -26.31 -18.68 15.40
N PHE A 171 -25.31 -19.07 16.19
CA PHE A 171 -25.26 -20.36 16.90
C PHE A 171 -26.47 -20.61 17.83
N LEU A 172 -26.88 -19.62 18.63
CA LEU A 172 -28.00 -19.76 19.56
C LEU A 172 -29.37 -19.90 18.87
N LYS A 173 -29.50 -19.45 17.61
CA LYS A 173 -30.77 -19.42 16.88
C LYS A 173 -30.94 -20.51 15.83
N THR A 174 -29.85 -21.11 15.33
CA THR A 174 -29.93 -22.11 14.26
C THR A 174 -29.93 -23.57 14.74
N GLU A 175 -29.82 -23.83 16.06
CA GLU A 175 -29.82 -25.15 16.75
C GLU A 175 -28.95 -26.27 16.13
N SER A 176 -28.18 -25.98 15.08
CA SER A 176 -27.26 -26.91 14.44
C SER A 176 -25.84 -26.60 14.90
N PRO A 177 -25.04 -27.63 15.22
CA PRO A 177 -23.67 -27.43 15.69
C PRO A 177 -22.84 -26.78 14.59
N PHE A 178 -22.50 -25.51 14.81
CA PHE A 178 -21.55 -24.77 13.98
C PHE A 178 -20.17 -25.42 14.12
N ASN A 179 -19.63 -26.00 13.05
CA ASN A 179 -18.31 -26.63 13.06
C ASN A 179 -17.21 -25.56 12.88
N PRO A 180 -16.46 -25.18 13.93
CA PRO A 180 -15.44 -24.14 13.84
C PRO A 180 -14.27 -24.51 12.91
N SER A 181 -14.08 -25.80 12.60
CA SER A 181 -13.09 -26.24 11.63
C SER A 181 -13.40 -25.83 10.19
N MET A 182 -14.64 -25.39 9.89
CA MET A 182 -15.00 -24.82 8.59
C MET A 182 -14.62 -23.34 8.44
N ILE A 183 -14.47 -22.60 9.53
CA ILE A 183 -13.87 -21.24 9.52
C ILE A 183 -12.34 -21.34 9.63
N GLY A 184 -11.82 -22.42 10.21
CA GLY A 184 -10.39 -22.64 10.43
C GLY A 184 -9.58 -23.03 9.19
N GLY A 185 -10.22 -23.24 8.04
CA GLY A 185 -9.52 -23.39 6.76
C GLY A 185 -9.36 -22.03 6.10
N GLU A 186 -8.14 -21.66 5.71
CA GLU A 186 -7.93 -20.67 4.65
C GLU A 186 -8.99 -20.89 3.56
N ILE A 187 -9.73 -19.85 3.18
CA ILE A 187 -10.72 -19.88 2.09
C ILE A 187 -10.10 -20.67 0.94
N LEU A 188 -10.63 -21.89 0.72
CA LEU A 188 -10.01 -23.02 0.02
C LEU A 188 -8.96 -22.60 -1.03
N PRO A 189 -7.65 -22.60 -0.70
CA PRO A 189 -6.62 -22.31 -1.69
C PRO A 189 -6.56 -23.49 -2.66
N GLY A 190 -7.04 -23.29 -3.88
CA GLY A 190 -7.04 -24.32 -4.90
C GLY A 190 -7.36 -23.78 -6.29
N PRO A 191 -6.90 -24.45 -7.37
CA PRO A 191 -7.08 -23.99 -8.74
C PRO A 191 -8.56 -23.81 -9.11
N THR A 192 -9.47 -24.57 -8.48
CA THR A 192 -10.91 -24.46 -8.69
C THR A 192 -11.47 -23.08 -8.34
N TYR A 193 -11.03 -22.47 -7.22
CA TYR A 193 -11.48 -21.14 -6.81
C TYR A 193 -10.90 -20.05 -7.71
N ALA A 194 -9.61 -20.12 -8.01
CA ALA A 194 -8.95 -19.16 -8.90
C ALA A 194 -9.54 -19.20 -10.32
N ASN A 195 -9.86 -20.39 -10.83
CA ASN A 195 -10.60 -20.53 -12.08
C ASN A 195 -11.99 -19.91 -11.98
N ALA A 196 -12.74 -20.20 -10.91
CA ALA A 196 -14.09 -19.67 -10.72
C ALA A 196 -14.13 -18.14 -10.67
N ILE A 197 -13.15 -17.47 -10.03
CA ILE A 197 -13.03 -16.00 -10.05
C ILE A 197 -12.94 -15.50 -11.49
N PHE A 198 -12.06 -16.09 -12.31
CA PHE A 198 -11.78 -15.60 -13.65
C PHE A 198 -12.77 -16.07 -14.72
N THR A 199 -13.71 -16.95 -14.39
CA THR A 199 -14.76 -17.42 -15.31
C THR A 199 -16.17 -17.02 -14.86
N SER A 200 -16.32 -16.18 -13.82
CA SER A 200 -17.62 -15.72 -13.31
C SER A 200 -17.73 -14.20 -13.36
N GLU A 201 -18.86 -13.65 -12.91
CA GLU A 201 -19.12 -12.21 -12.81
C GLU A 201 -18.09 -11.45 -11.95
N TRP A 202 -17.29 -12.15 -11.14
CA TRP A 202 -16.14 -11.57 -10.44
C TRP A 202 -15.07 -11.02 -11.40
N LEU A 203 -14.88 -11.62 -12.58
CA LEU A 203 -13.85 -11.19 -13.54
C LEU A 203 -14.01 -9.71 -13.95
N PRO A 204 -15.14 -9.29 -14.57
CA PRO A 204 -15.31 -7.89 -14.97
C PRO A 204 -15.38 -6.94 -13.77
N LEU A 205 -15.93 -7.38 -12.63
CA LEU A 205 -15.99 -6.58 -11.41
C LEU A 205 -14.59 -6.29 -10.86
N LEU A 206 -13.77 -7.31 -10.64
CA LEU A 206 -12.41 -7.15 -10.12
C LEU A 206 -11.54 -6.36 -11.09
N ALA A 207 -11.66 -6.62 -12.40
CA ALA A 207 -10.95 -5.85 -13.41
C ALA A 207 -11.30 -4.35 -13.33
N SER A 208 -12.59 -4.02 -13.19
CA SER A 208 -13.01 -2.64 -13.01
C SER A 208 -12.46 -2.05 -11.70
N LEU A 209 -12.57 -2.78 -10.59
CA LEU A 209 -12.17 -2.30 -9.27
C LEU A 209 -10.65 -2.07 -9.14
N VAL A 210 -9.80 -2.80 -9.86
CA VAL A 210 -8.34 -2.57 -9.85
C VAL A 210 -7.98 -1.14 -10.23
N ASN A 211 -8.64 -0.58 -11.25
CA ASN A 211 -8.34 0.77 -11.76
C ASN A 211 -9.36 1.83 -11.30
N HIS A 212 -10.62 1.44 -11.11
CA HIS A 212 -11.76 2.32 -10.90
C HIS A 212 -12.46 2.12 -9.54
N GLY A 213 -11.87 1.36 -8.61
CA GLY A 213 -12.33 1.34 -7.22
C GLY A 213 -12.34 2.76 -6.64
N ILE A 214 -13.36 3.05 -5.83
CA ILE A 214 -13.60 4.38 -5.25
C ILE A 214 -12.52 4.70 -4.22
N SER A 215 -12.15 3.71 -3.40
CA SER A 215 -11.09 3.84 -2.41
C SER A 215 -9.78 3.19 -2.86
N LEU A 216 -8.67 3.56 -2.21
CA LEU A 216 -7.39 2.86 -2.39
C LEU A 216 -7.52 1.39 -1.98
N GLU A 217 -8.21 1.11 -0.89
CA GLU A 217 -8.40 -0.23 -0.34
C GLU A 217 -9.13 -1.14 -1.33
N GLU A 218 -10.20 -0.65 -1.98
CA GLU A 218 -10.92 -1.41 -3.02
C GLU A 218 -9.98 -1.80 -4.17
N ARG A 219 -9.15 -0.86 -4.62
CA ARG A 219 -8.17 -1.08 -5.70
C ARG A 219 -7.11 -2.09 -5.29
N LEU A 220 -6.51 -1.91 -4.12
CA LEU A 220 -5.43 -2.78 -3.61
C LEU A 220 -5.91 -4.19 -3.27
N LEU A 221 -7.11 -4.34 -2.70
CA LEU A 221 -7.70 -5.65 -2.39
C LEU A 221 -8.09 -6.40 -3.68
N SER A 222 -8.69 -5.71 -4.65
CA SER A 222 -9.02 -6.31 -5.95
C SER A 222 -7.77 -6.78 -6.68
N HIS A 223 -6.71 -5.97 -6.67
CA HIS A 223 -5.40 -6.36 -7.20
C HIS A 223 -4.83 -7.59 -6.49
N LYS A 224 -4.84 -7.60 -5.14
CA LYS A 224 -4.39 -8.75 -4.33
C LYS A 224 -5.17 -10.02 -4.62
N ILE A 225 -6.51 -9.94 -4.78
CA ILE A 225 -7.34 -11.10 -5.14
C ILE A 225 -6.90 -11.68 -6.49
N CYS A 226 -6.79 -10.83 -7.52
CA CYS A 226 -6.32 -11.26 -8.84
C CYS A 226 -4.91 -11.87 -8.77
N GLN A 227 -3.99 -11.22 -8.05
CA GLN A 227 -2.60 -11.68 -7.92
C GLN A 227 -2.51 -13.05 -7.24
N ASN A 228 -3.23 -13.25 -6.13
CA ASN A 228 -3.21 -14.50 -5.37
C ASN A 228 -3.91 -15.63 -6.15
N ALA A 229 -4.98 -15.33 -6.89
CA ALA A 229 -5.61 -16.28 -7.79
C ALA A 229 -4.65 -16.70 -8.92
N LEU A 230 -3.93 -15.76 -9.52
CA LEU A 230 -2.89 -16.05 -10.51
C LEU A 230 -1.71 -16.84 -9.93
N ASN A 231 -1.34 -16.61 -8.67
CA ASN A 231 -0.36 -17.44 -7.98
C ASN A 231 -0.83 -18.88 -7.83
N THR A 232 -2.09 -19.08 -7.43
CA THR A 232 -2.73 -20.40 -7.33
C THR A 232 -2.75 -21.13 -8.69
N LEU A 233 -2.87 -20.40 -9.80
CA LEU A 233 -2.83 -20.94 -11.16
C LEU A 233 -1.40 -21.07 -11.74
N GLY A 234 -0.35 -20.84 -10.93
CA GLY A 234 1.04 -20.94 -11.37
C GLY A 234 1.45 -19.90 -12.41
N VAL A 235 0.78 -18.75 -12.45
CA VAL A 235 1.15 -17.60 -13.31
C VAL A 235 2.15 -16.69 -12.59
N VAL A 236 1.94 -16.45 -11.29
CA VAL A 236 2.81 -15.65 -10.43
C VAL A 236 3.46 -16.55 -9.38
N ASN A 237 4.71 -16.30 -9.00
CA ASN A 237 5.50 -17.18 -8.12
C ASN A 237 5.64 -16.66 -6.67
N TYR A 238 4.74 -15.78 -6.24
CA TYR A 238 4.66 -15.24 -4.89
C TYR A 238 3.21 -14.97 -4.50
N GLN A 239 2.92 -14.86 -3.21
CA GLN A 239 1.60 -14.60 -2.66
C GLN A 239 1.61 -13.33 -1.81
N LEU A 240 0.62 -12.47 -1.97
CA LEU A 240 0.40 -11.31 -1.12
C LEU A 240 -0.50 -11.72 0.07
N ARG A 241 0.11 -11.96 1.22
CA ARG A 241 -0.60 -12.27 2.48
C ARG A 241 -1.35 -11.05 3.02
N SER A 242 -2.19 -11.25 4.03
CA SER A 242 -3.21 -10.30 4.52
C SER A 242 -2.70 -8.87 4.65
N ASP A 243 -1.49 -8.69 5.15
CA ASP A 243 -0.97 -7.39 5.60
C ASP A 243 0.05 -6.77 4.64
N ILE A 244 0.24 -7.36 3.45
CA ILE A 244 1.12 -6.84 2.39
C ILE A 244 0.29 -6.42 1.19
N TYR A 245 0.42 -5.16 0.78
CA TYR A 245 -0.23 -4.63 -0.41
C TYR A 245 0.80 -4.31 -1.47
N GLU A 246 0.55 -4.73 -2.70
CA GLU A 246 1.36 -4.32 -3.85
C GLU A 246 0.79 -3.01 -4.40
N LEU A 247 1.51 -1.92 -4.16
CA LEU A 247 1.12 -0.59 -4.60
C LEU A 247 1.41 -0.41 -6.08
N PHE A 248 2.55 -0.94 -6.53
CA PHE A 248 2.99 -0.83 -7.91
C PHE A 248 3.89 -1.99 -8.29
N LEU A 249 3.65 -2.58 -9.47
CA LEU A 249 4.50 -3.57 -10.11
C LEU A 249 4.86 -3.04 -11.50
N PRO A 250 6.16 -2.89 -11.83
CA PRO A 250 6.58 -2.39 -13.13
C PRO A 250 6.42 -3.48 -14.18
N ASP A 251 6.36 -3.05 -15.45
CA ASP A 251 6.25 -3.98 -16.57
C ASP A 251 7.49 -4.87 -16.76
N LYS A 252 8.66 -4.31 -16.46
CA LYS A 252 9.96 -5.00 -16.52
C LYS A 252 10.27 -5.64 -15.17
N GLU A 253 11.08 -6.70 -15.17
CA GLU A 253 11.53 -7.33 -13.92
C GLU A 253 12.14 -6.28 -12.96
N PRO A 254 11.57 -6.12 -11.75
CA PRO A 254 12.04 -5.11 -10.82
C PRO A 254 13.47 -5.39 -10.37
N VAL A 255 14.31 -4.35 -10.39
CA VAL A 255 15.70 -4.45 -9.93
C VAL A 255 15.81 -4.39 -8.41
N VAL A 256 14.80 -3.83 -7.74
CA VAL A 256 14.69 -3.66 -6.28
C VAL A 256 13.23 -3.81 -5.81
N ASP A 257 13.06 -4.17 -4.54
CA ASP A 257 11.79 -4.03 -3.82
C ASP A 257 11.84 -2.80 -2.91
N LEU A 258 10.87 -1.90 -3.03
CA LEU A 258 10.66 -0.76 -2.14
C LEU A 258 9.55 -1.10 -1.15
N ILE A 259 9.87 -1.13 0.14
CA ILE A 259 8.96 -1.49 1.23
C ILE A 259 8.62 -0.25 2.05
N LEU A 260 7.34 0.06 2.13
CA LEU A 260 6.78 1.18 2.87
C LEU A 260 6.17 0.68 4.19
N ILE A 261 6.59 1.24 5.31
CA ILE A 261 6.09 0.85 6.65
C ILE A 261 5.56 2.08 7.38
N HIS A 262 4.26 2.08 7.69
CA HIS A 262 3.60 3.19 8.38
C HIS A 262 3.89 3.20 9.89
N GLY A 263 3.47 4.28 10.58
CA GLY A 263 3.60 4.44 12.03
C GLY A 263 2.35 4.06 12.83
N LEU A 264 2.32 4.45 14.11
CA LEU A 264 1.17 4.28 15.01
C LEU A 264 -0.07 5.01 14.49
N CYS A 265 -1.26 4.41 14.61
CA CYS A 265 -2.53 4.90 14.04
C CYS A 265 -2.47 5.16 12.51
N GLY A 266 -1.47 4.60 11.84
CA GLY A 266 -1.34 4.68 10.39
C GLY A 266 -2.04 3.52 9.69
N SER A 267 -2.06 3.63 8.37
CA SER A 267 -2.32 2.53 7.45
C SER A 267 -1.59 2.83 6.14
N VAL A 268 -1.57 1.87 5.22
CA VAL A 268 -1.05 2.12 3.87
C VAL A 268 -1.74 3.31 3.20
N ALA A 269 -3.08 3.38 3.25
CA ALA A 269 -3.84 4.48 2.66
C ALA A 269 -3.68 5.80 3.44
N TYR A 270 -3.61 5.72 4.77
CA TYR A 270 -3.50 6.91 5.60
C TYR A 270 -2.10 7.51 5.51
N THR A 271 -1.04 6.77 5.77
CA THR A 271 0.30 7.36 5.89
C THR A 271 0.89 7.83 4.57
N TRP A 272 0.55 7.15 3.46
CA TRP A 272 1.18 7.40 2.16
C TRP A 272 0.33 8.24 1.20
N ARG A 273 -0.67 8.96 1.71
CA ARG A 273 -1.47 9.93 0.94
C ARG A 273 -0.76 11.27 0.76
N GLN A 274 -1.22 12.06 -0.20
CA GLN A 274 -0.76 13.45 -0.36
C GLN A 274 -1.09 14.30 0.88
N LYS A 275 -0.30 15.35 1.14
CA LYS A 275 -0.41 16.21 2.33
C LYS A 275 -1.85 16.58 2.68
N ASP A 276 -2.16 16.52 3.97
CA ASP A 276 -3.47 16.93 4.50
C ASP A 276 -3.75 18.40 4.26
N HIS A 277 -5.01 18.70 3.93
CA HIS A 277 -5.50 20.04 3.60
C HIS A 277 -4.77 20.72 2.42
N ALA A 278 -4.06 19.96 1.58
CA ALA A 278 -3.56 20.51 0.33
C ALA A 278 -4.73 20.89 -0.59
N SER A 279 -4.63 22.04 -1.24
CA SER A 279 -5.70 22.58 -2.11
C SER A 279 -5.88 21.80 -3.42
N ASN A 280 -4.94 20.92 -3.78
CA ASN A 280 -4.92 20.21 -5.05
C ASN A 280 -4.52 18.74 -4.86
N ILE A 281 -5.39 17.96 -4.22
CA ILE A 281 -5.19 16.52 -4.06
C ILE A 281 -5.35 15.83 -5.41
N VAL A 282 -4.24 15.30 -5.93
CA VAL A 282 -4.19 14.58 -7.21
C VAL A 282 -3.80 13.11 -7.04
N SER A 283 -3.49 12.69 -5.82
CA SER A 283 -3.15 11.32 -5.46
C SER A 283 -3.61 11.01 -4.05
N ASP A 284 -4.27 9.86 -3.88
CA ASP A 284 -4.58 9.29 -2.58
C ASP A 284 -3.49 8.32 -2.08
N CYS A 285 -2.51 7.99 -2.92
CA CYS A 285 -1.31 7.24 -2.56
C CYS A 285 -0.10 7.70 -3.38
N TRP A 286 0.65 8.69 -2.90
CA TRP A 286 1.72 9.32 -3.69
C TRP A 286 2.87 8.36 -4.07
N PRO A 287 3.26 7.34 -3.26
CA PRO A 287 4.30 6.41 -3.68
C PRO A 287 3.85 5.58 -4.89
N LYS A 288 2.57 5.19 -4.91
CA LYS A 288 1.96 4.45 -6.01
C LYS A 288 1.90 5.30 -7.28
N ASP A 289 1.48 6.55 -7.18
CA ASP A 289 1.14 7.34 -8.37
C ASP A 289 2.31 8.18 -8.92
N TRP A 290 3.33 8.49 -8.09
CA TRP A 290 4.40 9.42 -8.50
C TRP A 290 5.76 8.75 -8.68
N LEU A 291 6.17 7.80 -7.83
CA LEU A 291 7.56 7.30 -7.83
C LEU A 291 7.99 6.67 -9.15
N HIS A 292 7.11 5.89 -9.79
CA HIS A 292 7.42 5.25 -11.06
C HIS A 292 7.49 6.23 -12.25
N LEU A 293 7.01 7.47 -12.09
CA LEU A 293 7.12 8.53 -13.08
C LEU A 293 8.48 9.23 -13.02
N ASP A 294 9.07 9.32 -11.83
CA ASP A 294 10.29 10.10 -11.55
C ASP A 294 11.56 9.24 -11.38
N ILE A 295 11.39 7.91 -11.31
CA ILE A 295 12.47 6.93 -11.23
C ILE A 295 12.32 5.94 -12.38
N SER A 296 13.29 5.97 -13.29
CA SER A 296 13.27 5.15 -14.52
C SER A 296 13.64 3.69 -14.32
N ASP A 297 14.37 3.38 -13.24
CA ASP A 297 14.71 2.00 -12.86
C ASP A 297 13.46 1.25 -12.39
N PRO A 298 13.18 0.03 -12.90
CA PRO A 298 11.98 -0.70 -12.54
C PRO A 298 12.03 -1.15 -11.06
N MET A 299 11.08 -0.71 -10.26
CA MET A 299 10.96 -1.07 -8.85
C MET A 299 9.56 -1.60 -8.54
N ARG A 300 9.48 -2.64 -7.71
CA ARG A 300 8.22 -3.09 -7.11
C ARG A 300 8.01 -2.33 -5.81
N ILE A 301 6.81 -1.81 -5.58
CA ILE A 301 6.48 -1.05 -4.37
C ILE A 301 5.46 -1.85 -3.56
N LEU A 302 5.82 -2.18 -2.32
CA LEU A 302 4.96 -2.88 -1.36
C LEU A 302 4.71 -2.00 -0.13
N GLY A 303 3.46 -1.98 0.34
CA GLY A 303 3.07 -1.39 1.62
C GLY A 303 2.80 -2.47 2.65
N LEU A 304 3.36 -2.32 3.85
CA LEU A 304 3.00 -3.13 5.01
C LEU A 304 1.94 -2.42 5.82
N ASP A 305 0.89 -3.14 6.19
CA ASP A 305 -0.24 -2.60 6.95
C ASP A 305 -0.42 -3.39 8.25
N TYR A 306 -0.63 -2.71 9.37
CA TYR A 306 -0.84 -3.38 10.64
C TYR A 306 -1.69 -2.56 11.60
N PRO A 307 -2.52 -3.22 12.43
CA PRO A 307 -3.26 -2.51 13.45
C PRO A 307 -2.29 -1.92 14.48
N SER A 308 -2.47 -0.64 14.78
CA SER A 308 -1.70 0.09 15.78
C SER A 308 -2.57 1.21 16.35
N TYR A 309 -2.62 1.31 17.68
CA TYR A 309 -3.53 2.20 18.40
C TYR A 309 -2.82 2.88 19.56
N ILE A 310 -3.20 4.12 19.86
CA ILE A 310 -2.67 4.86 21.01
C ILE A 310 -3.27 4.35 22.34
N MET A 311 -4.57 4.06 22.37
CA MET A 311 -5.30 3.66 23.57
C MET A 311 -5.78 2.20 23.49
N GLN A 312 -5.76 1.51 24.63
CA GLN A 312 -6.24 0.14 24.74
C GLN A 312 -7.76 0.11 24.96
N PHE A 313 -8.54 -0.30 23.95
CA PHE A 313 -10.01 -0.35 24.05
C PHE A 313 -10.64 -1.75 24.07
N THR A 314 -9.91 -2.84 23.72
CA THR A 314 -10.19 -4.28 23.99
C THR A 314 -9.35 -5.17 23.05
N GLY A 315 -8.85 -6.33 23.52
CA GLY A 315 -8.19 -7.36 22.68
C GLY A 315 -6.68 -7.51 22.87
N ALA A 316 -6.12 -8.58 22.27
CA ALA A 316 -4.70 -8.93 22.37
C ALA A 316 -3.81 -7.84 21.78
N ILE A 317 -2.81 -7.44 22.56
CA ILE A 317 -1.80 -6.46 22.18
C ILE A 317 -0.74 -7.19 21.35
N GLU A 318 -0.55 -6.82 20.07
CA GLU A 318 0.64 -7.27 19.34
C GLU A 318 1.83 -6.41 19.78
N SER A 319 2.84 -7.04 20.38
CA SER A 319 4.13 -6.37 20.60
C SER A 319 4.84 -6.15 19.27
N LEU A 320 5.88 -5.30 19.26
CA LEU A 320 6.75 -5.13 18.10
C LEU A 320 7.29 -6.48 17.59
N GLN A 321 7.69 -7.37 18.50
CA GLN A 321 8.20 -8.71 18.15
C GLN A 321 7.13 -9.59 17.49
N VAL A 322 5.92 -9.69 18.07
CA VAL A 322 4.83 -10.48 17.48
C VAL A 322 4.49 -9.99 16.07
N ARG A 323 4.51 -8.67 15.88
CA ARG A 323 4.31 -8.04 14.59
C ARG A 323 5.42 -8.37 13.60
N ALA A 324 6.69 -8.34 14.03
CA ALA A 324 7.83 -8.74 13.21
C ALA A 324 7.76 -10.22 12.80
N ASP A 325 7.42 -11.11 13.75
CA ASP A 325 7.25 -12.55 13.50
C ASP A 325 6.14 -12.83 12.47
N ARG A 326 5.03 -12.09 12.56
CA ARG A 326 3.95 -12.16 11.57
C ARG A 326 4.44 -11.72 10.18
N PHE A 327 5.16 -10.61 10.09
CA PHE A 327 5.66 -10.11 8.80
C PHE A 327 6.78 -10.97 8.19
N LYS A 328 7.57 -11.70 8.99
CA LYS A 328 8.58 -12.64 8.49
C LYS A 328 8.00 -13.61 7.46
N HIS A 329 6.90 -14.28 7.80
CA HIS A 329 6.26 -15.25 6.90
C HIS A 329 5.60 -14.56 5.69
N GLN A 330 5.07 -13.35 5.87
CA GLN A 330 4.41 -12.64 4.79
C GLN A 330 5.41 -12.08 3.77
N LEU A 331 6.55 -11.56 4.22
CA LEU A 331 7.61 -11.05 3.35
C LEU A 331 8.22 -12.19 2.51
N ASP A 332 8.44 -13.35 3.12
CA ASP A 332 8.91 -14.55 2.41
C ASP A 332 7.89 -15.01 1.35
N ALA A 333 6.62 -15.11 1.73
CA ALA A 333 5.53 -15.43 0.79
C ALA A 333 5.42 -14.43 -0.37
N ALA A 334 5.66 -13.14 -0.11
CA ALA A 334 5.70 -12.09 -1.14
C ALA A 334 7.00 -12.08 -1.97
N GLY A 335 7.93 -12.99 -1.68
CA GLY A 335 9.22 -13.13 -2.36
C GLY A 335 10.20 -11.98 -2.10
N VAL A 336 10.02 -11.25 -1.00
CA VAL A 336 10.93 -10.16 -0.59
C VAL A 336 12.28 -10.75 -0.15
N GLY A 337 13.37 -10.11 -0.54
CA GLY A 337 14.74 -10.59 -0.30
C GLY A 337 15.34 -11.41 -1.46
N LYS A 338 14.55 -11.76 -2.48
CA LYS A 338 15.08 -12.31 -3.75
C LYS A 338 15.88 -11.27 -4.56
N ARG A 339 15.58 -9.99 -4.35
CA ARG A 339 16.27 -8.83 -4.94
C ARG A 339 16.65 -7.83 -3.83
N PRO A 340 17.53 -6.85 -4.10
CA PRO A 340 17.87 -5.82 -3.14
C PRO A 340 16.63 -5.08 -2.63
N VAL A 341 16.62 -4.74 -1.35
CA VAL A 341 15.45 -4.17 -0.66
C VAL A 341 15.76 -2.77 -0.16
N ILE A 342 14.81 -1.86 -0.35
CA ILE A 342 14.84 -0.48 0.14
C ILE A 342 13.67 -0.32 1.09
N PHE A 343 13.90 0.23 2.27
CA PHE A 343 12.85 0.52 3.25
C PHE A 343 12.64 2.03 3.37
N ILE A 344 11.38 2.46 3.35
CA ILE A 344 10.96 3.81 3.75
C ILE A 344 9.98 3.65 4.90
N CYS A 345 10.31 4.22 6.04
CA CYS A 345 9.62 3.94 7.28
C CYS A 345 9.24 5.24 7.96
N HIS A 346 7.95 5.38 8.32
CA HIS A 346 7.48 6.51 9.12
C HIS A 346 7.32 6.13 10.58
N SER A 347 7.81 6.98 11.48
CA SER A 347 7.61 6.87 12.93
C SER A 347 7.94 5.46 13.44
N MET A 348 7.02 4.83 14.18
CA MET A 348 7.14 3.46 14.71
C MET A 348 7.49 2.41 13.65
N GLY A 349 7.11 2.61 12.38
CA GLY A 349 7.46 1.71 11.28
C GLY A 349 8.97 1.52 11.12
N GLY A 350 9.76 2.53 11.50
CA GLY A 350 11.23 2.42 11.49
C GLY A 350 11.75 1.48 12.57
N LEU A 351 11.09 1.38 13.72
CA LEU A 351 11.43 0.42 14.77
C LEU A 351 11.06 -1.00 14.33
N LEU A 352 9.92 -1.16 13.64
CA LEU A 352 9.54 -2.44 13.05
C LEU A 352 10.55 -2.89 11.99
N ALA A 353 11.04 -1.97 11.14
CA ALA A 353 12.11 -2.28 10.19
C ALA A 353 13.39 -2.75 10.89
N LYS A 354 13.81 -2.08 11.97
CA LYS A 354 14.98 -2.51 12.75
C LYS A 354 14.81 -3.93 13.29
N GLN A 355 13.67 -4.22 13.90
CA GLN A 355 13.36 -5.55 14.43
C GLN A 355 13.38 -6.61 13.33
N LEU A 356 12.71 -6.36 12.20
CA LEU A 356 12.70 -7.27 11.05
C LEU A 356 14.11 -7.56 10.52
N LEU A 357 14.97 -6.55 10.44
CA LEU A 357 16.34 -6.71 9.93
C LEU A 357 17.26 -7.45 10.91
N LEU A 358 17.01 -7.36 12.21
CA LEU A 358 17.70 -8.16 13.23
C LEU A 358 17.24 -9.62 13.17
N ASP A 359 15.93 -9.86 13.04
CA ASP A 359 15.33 -11.20 13.02
C ASP A 359 15.57 -11.94 11.69
N LEU A 360 15.85 -11.19 10.61
CA LEU A 360 16.06 -11.70 9.27
C LEU A 360 17.42 -11.27 8.72
N PRO A 361 18.54 -11.89 9.15
CA PRO A 361 19.87 -11.53 8.69
C PRO A 361 20.06 -11.61 7.17
N GLU A 362 19.37 -12.55 6.49
CA GLU A 362 19.40 -12.65 5.03
C GLU A 362 18.69 -11.48 4.35
N LEU A 363 17.60 -10.98 4.94
CA LEU A 363 16.94 -9.77 4.48
C LEU A 363 17.85 -8.55 4.70
N ALA A 364 18.48 -8.45 5.87
CA ALA A 364 19.44 -7.38 6.16
C ALA A 364 20.62 -7.34 5.20
N LYS A 365 21.15 -8.50 4.78
CA LYS A 365 22.18 -8.58 3.73
C LYS A 365 21.70 -8.09 2.37
N LYS A 366 20.39 -8.14 2.09
CA LYS A 366 19.78 -7.67 0.84
C LYS A 366 19.33 -6.21 0.93
N THR A 367 19.26 -5.64 2.13
CA THR A 367 18.86 -4.25 2.34
C THR A 367 19.97 -3.29 1.89
N VAL A 368 19.64 -2.47 0.89
CA VAL A 368 20.56 -1.50 0.30
C VAL A 368 20.28 -0.05 0.72
N GLY A 369 19.06 0.20 1.23
CA GLY A 369 18.60 1.52 1.62
C GLY A 369 17.63 1.46 2.78
N LEU A 370 17.76 2.38 3.74
CA LEU A 370 16.82 2.59 4.83
C LEU A 370 16.60 4.09 5.10
N LEU A 371 15.38 4.57 4.85
CA LEU A 371 14.96 5.94 5.13
C LEU A 371 14.04 5.95 6.36
N PHE A 372 14.51 6.58 7.43
CA PHE A 372 13.74 6.84 8.64
C PHE A 372 13.09 8.21 8.55
N ILE A 373 11.77 8.28 8.63
CA ILE A 373 11.01 9.52 8.64
C ILE A 373 10.39 9.69 10.02
N ALA A 374 10.92 10.61 10.83
CA ALA A 374 10.49 10.89 12.20
C ALA A 374 10.45 9.64 13.10
N THR A 375 11.38 8.69 12.93
CA THR A 375 11.43 7.46 13.73
C THR A 375 12.00 7.74 15.12
N PRO A 376 11.29 7.41 16.22
CA PRO A 376 11.76 7.67 17.58
C PRO A 376 12.79 6.63 18.05
N HIS A 377 14.03 6.74 17.54
CA HIS A 377 15.12 5.80 17.86
C HIS A 377 15.48 5.74 19.34
N ARG A 378 15.20 6.82 20.09
CA ARG A 378 15.45 6.94 21.53
C ARG A 378 14.17 7.16 22.34
N GLY A 379 13.01 6.88 21.73
CA GLY A 379 11.69 7.16 22.27
C GLY A 379 11.21 8.58 21.98
N SER A 380 10.09 8.96 22.56
CA SER A 380 9.52 10.29 22.46
C SER A 380 8.91 10.72 23.81
N PRO A 381 8.73 12.03 24.05
CA PRO A 381 8.18 12.53 25.30
C PRO A 381 6.64 12.35 25.36
N ILE A 382 6.10 11.31 24.72
CA ILE A 382 4.67 11.02 24.65
C ILE A 382 4.06 10.80 26.04
N ALA A 383 4.82 10.31 27.02
CA ALA A 383 4.39 10.24 28.41
C ALA A 383 4.09 11.62 29.01
N SER A 384 4.83 12.66 28.62
CA SER A 384 4.66 14.02 29.14
C SER A 384 3.38 14.70 28.64
N TRP A 385 2.68 14.12 27.66
CA TRP A 385 1.47 14.70 27.05
C TRP A 385 0.15 14.21 27.66
N GLY A 386 0.19 13.43 28.76
CA GLY A 386 -1.02 13.02 29.46
C GLY A 386 -1.69 11.74 28.95
N TYR A 387 -1.12 11.08 27.92
CA TYR A 387 -1.48 9.71 27.53
C TYR A 387 -1.40 8.64 28.64
N PRO A 388 -0.60 8.78 29.72
CA PRO A 388 -0.57 7.80 30.82
C PRO A 388 -1.91 7.63 31.56
N ILE A 389 -2.87 8.55 31.41
CA ILE A 389 -4.19 8.48 32.05
C ILE A 389 -5.10 7.43 31.37
N PHE A 390 -4.68 6.85 30.23
CA PHE A 390 -5.53 6.11 29.29
C PHE A 390 -5.08 4.69 28.95
N HIS A 391 -4.57 3.90 29.90
CA HIS A 391 -4.11 2.50 29.67
C HIS A 391 -3.36 2.34 28.32
N PRO A 392 -2.13 2.90 28.21
CA PRO A 392 -1.39 2.94 26.95
C PRO A 392 -1.13 1.55 26.39
N THR A 393 -1.14 1.41 25.07
CA THR A 393 -0.80 0.15 24.39
C THR A 393 0.69 -0.19 24.54
N ALA A 394 1.08 -1.44 24.28
CA ALA A 394 2.50 -1.81 24.28
C ALA A 394 3.30 -1.00 23.24
N ASP A 395 2.67 -0.60 22.13
CA ASP A 395 3.30 0.28 21.15
C ASP A 395 3.64 1.65 21.77
N VAL A 396 2.69 2.30 22.47
CA VAL A 396 2.96 3.57 23.17
C VAL A 396 4.00 3.41 24.28
N LEU A 397 3.93 2.33 25.06
CA LEU A 397 4.91 2.04 26.11
C LEU A 397 6.32 1.83 25.54
N PHE A 398 6.43 1.20 24.37
CA PHE A 398 7.69 1.01 23.65
C PHE A 398 8.28 2.34 23.15
N LEU A 399 7.43 3.30 22.82
CA LEU A 399 7.83 4.63 22.36
C LEU A 399 8.25 5.58 23.49
N LEU A 400 8.07 5.22 24.77
CA LEU A 400 8.50 6.08 25.87
C LEU A 400 10.00 6.38 25.82
N GLU A 401 10.36 7.62 26.15
CA GLU A 401 11.75 7.98 26.41
C GLU A 401 12.37 7.02 27.44
N GLU A 402 13.63 6.67 27.19
CA GLU A 402 14.40 5.74 28.02
C GLU A 402 13.85 4.31 28.12
N ASN A 403 12.88 3.92 27.28
CA ASN A 403 12.42 2.54 27.24
C ASN A 403 13.59 1.57 26.96
N PRO A 404 13.87 0.61 27.85
CA PRO A 404 15.05 -0.25 27.74
C PRO A 404 15.00 -1.19 26.53
N LEU A 405 13.80 -1.58 26.07
CA LEU A 405 13.63 -2.42 24.89
C LEU A 405 13.91 -1.63 23.61
N ASN A 406 13.41 -0.39 23.51
CA ASN A 406 13.72 0.47 22.35
C ASN A 406 15.20 0.85 22.31
N ARG A 407 15.81 1.16 23.46
CA ARG A 407 17.26 1.41 23.56
C ARG A 407 18.07 0.20 23.08
N LYS A 408 17.74 -0.99 23.61
CA LYS A 408 18.37 -2.25 23.20
C LYS A 408 18.21 -2.51 21.70
N LEU A 409 17.02 -2.31 21.15
CA LEU A 409 16.75 -2.44 19.72
C LEU A 409 17.64 -1.49 18.89
N ASN A 410 17.80 -0.24 19.34
CA ASN A 410 18.66 0.73 18.66
C ASN A 410 20.15 0.33 18.70
N GLU A 411 20.63 -0.16 19.84
CA GLU A 411 22.01 -0.64 20.03
C GLU A 411 22.29 -1.88 19.16
N GLU A 412 21.40 -2.87 19.18
CA GLU A 412 21.52 -4.08 18.37
C GLU A 412 21.47 -3.76 16.87
N PHE A 413 20.54 -2.92 16.43
CA PHE A 413 20.48 -2.49 15.03
C PHE A 413 21.75 -1.72 14.61
N SER A 414 22.31 -0.89 15.49
CA SER A 414 23.55 -0.17 15.20
C SER A 414 24.69 -1.11 14.85
N SER A 415 24.76 -2.31 15.45
CA SER A 415 25.78 -3.33 15.16
C SER A 415 25.72 -3.90 13.73
N ILE A 416 24.56 -3.85 13.07
CA ILE A 416 24.39 -4.34 11.68
C ILE A 416 24.31 -3.20 10.66
N SER A 417 24.09 -1.96 11.12
CA SER A 417 23.85 -0.79 10.27
C SER A 417 24.97 -0.48 9.26
N ASP A 418 26.24 -0.81 9.57
CA ASP A 418 27.38 -0.60 8.67
C ASP A 418 27.30 -1.39 7.36
N LYS A 419 26.47 -2.43 7.33
CA LYS A 419 26.26 -3.27 6.14
C LYS A 419 25.22 -2.67 5.20
N ILE A 420 24.43 -1.68 5.64
CA ILE A 420 23.41 -1.01 4.83
C ILE A 420 24.06 0.22 4.18
N PRO A 421 24.24 0.24 2.84
CA PRO A 421 24.99 1.29 2.15
C PRO A 421 24.41 2.71 2.28
N VAL A 422 23.08 2.82 2.27
CA VAL A 422 22.39 4.12 2.28
C VAL A 422 21.43 4.17 3.45
N ILE A 423 21.72 5.03 4.42
CA ILE A 423 20.81 5.35 5.52
C ILE A 423 20.54 6.85 5.48
N VAL A 424 19.28 7.25 5.63
CA VAL A 424 18.85 8.65 5.67
C VAL A 424 17.83 8.84 6.79
N SER A 425 17.92 9.97 7.49
CA SER A 425 16.95 10.40 8.50
C SER A 425 16.27 11.70 8.06
N MET A 426 14.94 11.73 8.10
CA MET A 426 14.12 12.92 7.97
C MET A 426 13.52 13.26 9.33
N ALA A 427 13.78 14.45 9.87
CA ALA A 427 13.23 14.93 11.13
C ALA A 427 12.14 15.98 10.87
N GLU A 428 11.05 15.93 11.64
CA GLU A 428 10.06 17.01 11.68
C GLU A 428 10.62 18.23 12.42
N THR A 429 10.12 19.42 12.09
CA THR A 429 10.51 20.66 12.78
C THR A 429 9.32 21.55 13.20
N LYS A 430 8.07 21.20 12.84
CA LYS A 430 6.89 21.90 13.34
C LYS A 430 6.20 21.09 14.42
N GLU A 431 5.78 21.78 15.47
CA GLU A 431 5.03 21.18 16.56
C GLU A 431 3.64 20.74 16.09
N SER A 432 3.22 19.56 16.54
CA SER A 432 1.87 19.06 16.37
C SER A 432 0.99 19.52 17.54
N ASP A 433 -0.31 19.63 17.29
CA ASP A 433 -1.28 19.85 18.36
C ASP A 433 -1.38 18.57 19.22
N LEU A 434 -1.26 18.73 20.53
CA LEU A 434 -1.30 17.65 21.52
C LEU A 434 -2.59 17.74 22.34
N ILE A 435 -2.75 16.87 23.34
CA ILE A 435 -3.92 16.89 24.23
C ILE A 435 -4.10 18.28 24.86
N GLY A 436 -5.29 18.86 24.71
CA GLY A 436 -5.64 20.17 25.23
C GLY A 436 -5.14 21.32 24.36
N ARG A 437 -4.40 22.27 24.95
CA ARG A 437 -3.79 23.41 24.24
C ARG A 437 -2.27 23.27 24.06
N ALA A 438 -1.72 22.12 24.43
CA ALA A 438 -0.30 21.87 24.33
C ALA A 438 0.12 21.66 22.87
N LYS A 439 1.34 22.07 22.55
CA LYS A 439 2.01 21.80 21.28
C LYS A 439 3.40 21.24 21.56
N GLY A 440 3.87 20.39 20.68
CA GLY A 440 5.22 19.83 20.78
C GLY A 440 5.59 18.99 19.57
N LEU A 441 6.89 18.73 19.41
CA LEU A 441 7.37 17.76 18.42
C LEU A 441 7.00 16.36 18.88
N ILE A 442 6.37 15.57 17.99
CA ILE A 442 5.99 14.21 18.35
C ILE A 442 7.24 13.33 18.53
N VAL A 443 8.27 13.57 17.72
CA VAL A 443 9.58 12.96 17.87
C VAL A 443 10.62 14.07 17.81
N PRO A 444 11.26 14.40 18.94
CA PRO A 444 12.35 15.37 18.97
C PRO A 444 13.43 15.00 17.97
N THR A 445 14.07 16.00 17.36
CA THR A 445 15.14 15.81 16.37
C THR A 445 16.23 14.85 16.87
N GLN A 446 16.62 14.97 18.15
CA GLN A 446 17.64 14.10 18.75
C GLN A 446 17.20 12.63 18.79
N SER A 447 15.91 12.33 18.77
CA SER A 447 15.41 10.96 18.67
C SER A 447 15.15 10.53 17.22
N ALA A 448 14.76 11.46 16.34
CA ALA A 448 14.49 11.21 14.92
C ALA A 448 15.74 10.93 14.08
N VAL A 449 16.90 11.44 14.50
CA VAL A 449 18.17 11.31 13.77
C VAL A 449 18.90 10.04 14.20
N PHE A 450 19.08 9.13 13.24
CA PHE A 450 19.96 7.98 13.40
C PHE A 450 21.42 8.44 13.36
N GLU A 451 22.29 7.75 14.09
CA GLU A 451 23.69 8.12 14.28
C GLU A 451 24.55 8.06 13.00
N LYS A 452 23.99 7.59 11.89
CA LYS A 452 24.66 7.42 10.60
C LYS A 452 23.77 7.90 9.46
N GLY A 453 24.42 8.35 8.38
CA GLY A 453 23.74 8.72 7.14
C GLY A 453 23.45 10.21 7.01
N ALA A 454 22.76 10.58 5.94
CA ALA A 454 22.36 11.96 5.71
C ALA A 454 21.14 12.33 6.55
N VAL A 455 21.07 13.58 6.99
CA VAL A 455 19.99 14.10 7.82
C VAL A 455 19.32 15.27 7.12
N TYR A 456 18.00 15.24 7.06
CA TYR A 456 17.18 16.30 6.49
C TYR A 456 16.13 16.77 7.49
N HIS A 457 16.04 18.07 7.67
CA HIS A 457 15.00 18.70 8.50
C HIS A 457 13.87 19.14 7.58
N ILE A 458 12.66 18.65 7.85
CA ILE A 458 11.49 18.91 7.03
C ILE A 458 10.53 19.79 7.83
N GLU A 459 10.18 20.94 7.24
CA GLU A 459 9.38 21.98 7.90
C GLU A 459 7.88 21.65 7.95
N GLU A 460 7.57 20.50 8.55
CA GLU A 460 6.23 19.91 8.66
C GLU A 460 5.99 19.34 10.06
N VAL A 461 4.71 19.11 10.35
CA VAL A 461 4.24 18.38 11.54
C VAL A 461 4.34 16.86 11.33
N HIS A 462 4.36 16.08 12.42
CA HIS A 462 4.61 14.64 12.41
C HIS A 462 3.78 13.82 11.42
N HIS A 463 2.50 14.18 11.27
CA HIS A 463 1.57 13.46 10.40
C HIS A 463 1.74 13.81 8.92
N ASN A 464 2.40 14.94 8.60
CA ASN A 464 2.60 15.44 7.23
C ASN A 464 4.06 15.34 6.76
N VAL A 465 5.01 15.05 7.65
CA VAL A 465 6.44 14.93 7.32
C VAL A 465 6.73 13.87 6.24
N CYS A 466 5.88 12.83 6.15
CA CYS A 466 5.94 11.75 5.15
C CYS A 466 4.97 11.94 3.97
N LYS A 467 4.23 13.07 3.93
CA LYS A 467 3.19 13.36 2.94
C LYS A 467 3.57 14.61 2.14
N PRO A 468 4.31 14.47 1.04
CA PRO A 468 4.60 15.61 0.18
C PRO A 468 3.30 16.20 -0.36
N SER A 469 3.25 17.53 -0.49
CA SER A 469 2.08 18.22 -1.06
C SER A 469 2.04 18.11 -2.57
N GLU A 470 3.20 17.95 -3.22
CA GLU A 470 3.36 17.88 -4.67
C GLU A 470 4.71 17.25 -5.04
N ARG A 471 4.92 16.93 -6.32
CA ARG A 471 6.16 16.30 -6.83
C ARG A 471 7.39 17.22 -6.80
N THR A 472 7.22 18.52 -6.54
CA THR A 472 8.31 19.48 -6.36
C THR A 472 8.64 19.72 -4.88
N SER A 473 7.88 19.14 -3.94
CA SER A 473 8.11 19.31 -2.51
C SER A 473 9.52 18.85 -2.10
N PRO A 474 10.21 19.59 -1.20
CA PRO A 474 11.54 19.19 -0.72
C PRO A 474 11.58 17.79 -0.12
N SER A 475 10.56 17.38 0.63
CA SER A 475 10.45 16.04 1.21
C SER A 475 10.42 14.93 0.14
N TYR A 476 9.72 15.16 -0.98
CA TYR A 476 9.71 14.25 -2.11
C TYR A 476 11.09 14.19 -2.80
N GLY A 477 11.76 15.34 -2.95
CA GLY A 477 13.13 15.40 -3.48
C GLY A 477 14.12 14.56 -2.67
N VAL A 478 14.01 14.58 -1.33
CA VAL A 478 14.82 13.71 -0.44
C VAL A 478 14.55 12.24 -0.72
N VAL A 479 13.27 11.84 -0.81
CA VAL A 479 12.88 10.45 -1.12
C VAL A 479 13.45 10.00 -2.48
N LEU A 480 13.34 10.83 -3.52
CA LEU A 480 13.87 10.50 -4.85
C LEU A 480 15.38 10.27 -4.83
N ASN A 481 16.13 11.16 -4.19
CA ASN A 481 17.59 11.04 -4.09
C ASN A 481 17.98 9.79 -3.30
N PHE A 482 17.33 9.54 -2.17
CA PHE A 482 17.53 8.34 -1.37
C PHE A 482 17.31 7.05 -2.17
N ILE A 483 16.22 6.95 -2.94
CA ILE A 483 15.94 5.76 -3.75
C ILE A 483 17.00 5.62 -4.87
N ARG A 484 17.37 6.70 -5.54
CA ARG A 484 18.40 6.69 -6.60
C ARG A 484 19.75 6.21 -6.06
N ASP A 485 20.18 6.74 -4.92
CA ASP A 485 21.43 6.33 -4.26
C ASP A 485 21.40 4.85 -3.84
N SER A 486 20.26 4.39 -3.33
CA SER A 486 20.05 3.00 -2.93
C SER A 486 20.09 2.04 -4.13
N ILE A 487 19.47 2.42 -5.26
CA ILE A 487 19.52 1.65 -6.51
C ILE A 487 20.95 1.63 -7.07
N HIS A 488 21.69 2.74 -6.99
CA HIS A 488 23.10 2.78 -7.39
C HIS A 488 23.96 1.86 -6.54
N ALA A 489 23.74 1.83 -5.22
CA ALA A 489 24.40 0.90 -4.31
C ALA A 489 24.08 -0.57 -4.67
N ALA A 490 22.82 -0.87 -4.96
CA ALA A 490 22.38 -2.20 -5.40
C ALA A 490 23.09 -2.65 -6.69
N LYS A 491 23.23 -1.75 -7.67
CA LYS A 491 23.96 -2.03 -8.92
C LYS A 491 25.44 -2.34 -8.63
N LYS A 492 26.10 -1.54 -7.78
CA LYS A 492 27.51 -1.78 -7.40
C LYS A 492 27.73 -3.13 -6.71
N MET A 493 26.82 -3.55 -5.83
CA MET A 493 26.91 -4.87 -5.17
C MET A 493 26.79 -6.02 -6.17
N LYS A 494 25.89 -5.91 -7.16
CA LYS A 494 25.76 -6.92 -8.23
C LYS A 494 27.04 -7.03 -9.06
N TYR A 495 27.72 -5.90 -9.37
CA TYR A 495 28.99 -5.93 -10.11
C TYR A 495 30.11 -6.64 -9.34
N LYS A 496 30.27 -6.36 -8.05
CA LYS A 496 31.29 -7.03 -7.21
C LYS A 496 31.09 -8.56 -7.18
N ASN A 497 29.85 -9.03 -7.11
CA ASN A 497 29.56 -10.46 -7.05
C ASN A 497 29.71 -11.19 -8.40
N LYS A 498 29.82 -10.48 -9.52
CA LYS A 498 30.07 -11.07 -10.85
C LYS A 498 31.56 -11.11 -11.24
N GLY A 499 32.42 -10.40 -10.50
CA GLY A 499 33.86 -10.30 -10.75
C GLY A 499 34.74 -11.21 -9.89
N ASN A 500 34.12 -12.00 -9.01
CA ASN A 500 34.71 -13.15 -8.31
C ASN A 500 34.15 -14.42 -8.92
#